data_AF-A0A9J7MAU0-F1
#
_entry.id   AF-A0A9J7MAU0-F1
#
_cell.length_a   1.000
_cell.length_b   1.000
_cell.length_c   1.000
_cell.angle_alpha   90.00
_cell.angle_beta   90.00
_cell.angle_gamma   90.00
#
_symmetry.space_group_name_H-M   'P 1'
#
loop_
_entity.id
_entity.type
_entity.pdbx_description
1 polymer ?
#
loop_
_entity_poly.entity_id
_entity_poly.type
_entity_poly.pdbx_seq_one_letter_code
_entity_poly.pdbx_strand_id
1 'polypeptide(L)'
;MNHLQSCFSEYGLQKLYNLPAKEPIQNFLDDPYTWERKLHSHRMKRKPYSFTKNLQAYNFGYSLGLSEDLERTRKFVDRIASEFKVVLILEYLDESLVVLKREMCWNTRDILYTSKTCCQLHDTLRLSDKQRENHRTFATADYMMYDRFVDILKDKIQQQGQDFQDELEDFKKLNKRVKDFCDSEYTSEKKVMTLEATNWYDKIEIDRKTCQLLRANLQQLRTLAREGLVEKGRILTSRRPVGD
;
A
#
# COMPACT_ATOMS: atom_id res chain seq x y z
N MET A 1 2.77 -8.56 -9.61
CA MET A 1 2.70 -7.94 -10.96
C MET A 1 1.96 -6.61 -10.95
N ASN A 2 0.86 -6.50 -10.20
CA ASN A 2 0.10 -5.24 -10.06
C ASN A 2 0.99 -4.05 -9.66
N HIS A 3 1.95 -4.28 -8.76
CA HIS A 3 2.95 -3.28 -8.36
C HIS A 3 3.75 -2.72 -9.55
N LEU A 4 4.21 -3.59 -10.47
CA LEU A 4 4.95 -3.16 -11.66
C LEU A 4 4.07 -2.33 -12.60
N GLN A 5 2.81 -2.74 -12.82
CA GLN A 5 1.87 -1.98 -13.66
C GLN A 5 1.60 -0.59 -13.07
N SER A 6 1.41 -0.52 -11.76
CA SER A 6 1.24 0.74 -11.04
C SER A 6 2.46 1.64 -11.18
N CYS A 7 3.69 1.11 -11.04
CA CYS A 7 4.91 1.87 -11.25
C CYS A 7 5.01 2.40 -12.70
N PHE A 8 4.62 1.60 -13.69
CA PHE A 8 4.61 2.02 -15.09
C PHE A 8 3.68 3.22 -15.34
N SER A 9 2.50 3.19 -14.72
CA SER A 9 1.51 4.25 -14.80
C SER A 9 1.95 5.50 -14.05
N GLU A 10 2.32 5.36 -12.78
CA GLU A 10 2.65 6.47 -11.88
C GLU A 10 3.90 7.24 -12.34
N TYR A 11 4.95 6.52 -12.73
CA TYR A 11 6.23 7.13 -13.09
C TYR A 11 6.41 7.33 -14.60
N GLY A 12 5.39 7.02 -15.42
CA GLY A 12 5.44 7.15 -16.87
C GLY A 12 6.56 6.34 -17.51
N LEU A 13 6.79 5.11 -17.02
CA LEU A 13 8.01 4.34 -17.33
C LEU A 13 8.15 3.98 -18.80
N GLN A 14 7.04 3.81 -19.52
CA GLN A 14 7.08 3.62 -20.98
C GLN A 14 7.92 4.71 -21.67
N LYS A 15 7.64 5.99 -21.37
CA LYS A 15 8.37 7.13 -21.95
C LYS A 15 9.79 7.21 -21.39
N LEU A 16 9.97 6.87 -20.12
CA LEU A 16 11.26 6.93 -19.45
C LEU A 16 12.27 5.95 -20.07
N TYR A 17 11.86 4.71 -20.32
CA TYR A 17 12.68 3.67 -20.96
C TYR A 17 12.68 3.76 -22.49
N ASN A 18 11.84 4.61 -23.09
CA ASN A 18 11.62 4.68 -24.55
C ASN A 18 11.14 3.33 -25.12
N LEU A 19 10.17 2.72 -24.45
CA LEU A 19 9.56 1.45 -24.85
C LEU A 19 8.51 1.65 -25.95
N PRO A 20 8.26 0.61 -26.78
CA PRO A 20 7.16 0.63 -27.74
C PRO A 20 5.81 0.94 -27.08
N ALA A 21 4.90 1.59 -27.82
CA ALA A 21 3.56 1.90 -27.32
C ALA A 21 2.70 0.65 -27.12
N LYS A 22 2.92 -0.38 -27.94
CA LYS A 22 2.27 -1.67 -27.79
C LYS A 22 3.00 -2.49 -26.73
N GLU A 23 2.25 -2.99 -25.74
CA GLU A 23 2.71 -3.95 -24.74
C GLU A 23 4.04 -3.54 -24.05
N PRO A 24 4.15 -2.32 -23.52
CA PRO A 24 5.42 -1.79 -23.01
C PRO A 24 5.98 -2.60 -21.84
N ILE A 25 5.11 -3.16 -20.99
CA ILE A 25 5.54 -3.96 -19.83
C ILE A 25 6.10 -5.30 -20.30
N GLN A 26 5.47 -5.95 -21.28
CA GLN A 26 5.97 -7.19 -21.88
C GLN A 26 7.34 -6.98 -22.52
N ASN A 27 7.49 -5.93 -23.35
CA ASN A 27 8.76 -5.58 -23.98
C ASN A 27 9.86 -5.26 -22.94
N PHE A 28 9.49 -4.67 -21.81
CA PHE A 28 10.41 -4.48 -20.69
C PHE A 28 10.81 -5.82 -20.07
N LEU A 29 9.85 -6.70 -19.81
CA LEU A 29 10.06 -7.98 -19.14
C LEU A 29 10.77 -9.03 -20.01
N ASP A 30 10.86 -8.84 -21.32
CA ASP A 30 11.66 -9.72 -22.19
C ASP A 30 13.15 -9.66 -21.85
N ASP A 31 13.65 -8.49 -21.42
CA ASP A 31 15.01 -8.27 -20.90
C ASP A 31 15.08 -7.04 -19.97
N PRO A 32 14.63 -7.16 -18.70
CA PRO A 32 14.52 -6.03 -17.79
C PRO A 32 15.90 -5.44 -17.42
N TYR A 33 16.94 -6.27 -17.39
CA TYR A 33 18.31 -5.84 -17.07
C TYR A 33 18.88 -4.90 -18.13
N THR A 34 18.62 -5.15 -19.40
CA THR A 34 19.08 -4.27 -20.49
C THR A 34 18.39 -2.90 -20.41
N TRP A 35 17.09 -2.86 -20.12
CA TRP A 35 16.36 -1.59 -19.98
C TRP A 35 16.84 -0.77 -18.78
N GLU A 36 17.05 -1.41 -17.63
CA GLU A 36 17.64 -0.74 -16.46
C GLU A 36 19.02 -0.16 -16.76
N ARG A 37 19.90 -0.95 -17.38
CA ARG A 37 21.25 -0.52 -17.70
C ARG A 37 21.26 0.68 -18.64
N LYS A 38 20.37 0.70 -19.64
CA LYS A 38 20.20 1.83 -20.57
C LYS A 38 19.75 3.09 -19.84
N LEU A 39 18.81 2.98 -18.89
CA LEU A 39 18.33 4.13 -18.13
C LEU A 39 19.44 4.71 -17.23
N HIS A 40 20.18 3.85 -16.53
CA HIS A 40 21.29 4.26 -15.67
C HIS A 40 22.47 4.86 -16.45
N SER A 41 22.77 4.35 -17.65
CA SER A 41 23.85 4.88 -18.48
C SER A 41 23.53 6.25 -19.11
N HIS A 42 22.26 6.54 -19.40
CA HIS A 42 21.87 7.77 -20.11
C HIS A 42 21.31 8.86 -19.20
N ARG A 43 20.54 8.52 -18.16
CA ARG A 43 19.74 9.51 -17.41
C ARG A 43 19.98 9.50 -15.89
N MET A 44 20.46 8.39 -15.32
CA MET A 44 20.54 8.19 -13.85
C MET A 44 21.96 7.78 -13.37
N LYS A 45 23.00 8.46 -13.87
CA LYS A 45 24.42 8.10 -13.64
C LYS A 45 24.90 8.15 -12.17
N ARG A 46 24.17 8.82 -11.27
CA ARG A 46 24.66 9.16 -9.92
C ARG A 46 23.82 8.63 -8.76
N LYS A 47 22.76 7.85 -9.01
CA LYS A 47 21.90 7.32 -7.93
C LYS A 47 21.69 5.81 -8.11
N PRO A 48 21.96 4.98 -7.08
CA PRO A 48 21.60 3.57 -7.08
C PRO A 48 20.08 3.45 -6.83
N TYR A 49 19.28 3.92 -7.77
CA TYR A 49 17.82 3.97 -7.66
C TYR A 49 17.17 3.42 -8.93
N SER A 50 16.25 2.49 -8.75
CA SER A 50 15.45 1.90 -9.83
C SER A 50 13.97 2.05 -9.51
N PHE A 51 13.16 2.35 -10.51
CA PHE A 51 11.69 2.37 -10.38
C PHE A 51 11.07 0.98 -10.53
N THR A 52 11.87 -0.03 -10.91
CA THR A 52 11.36 -1.37 -11.27
C THR A 52 12.08 -2.49 -10.54
N LYS A 53 13.38 -2.33 -10.23
CA LYS A 53 14.19 -3.34 -9.57
C LYS A 53 14.06 -3.21 -8.05
N ASN A 54 13.48 -4.23 -7.41
CA ASN A 54 13.43 -4.34 -5.94
C ASN A 54 12.96 -3.04 -5.25
N LEU A 55 11.98 -2.34 -5.83
CA LEU A 55 11.62 -0.99 -5.38
C LEU A 55 11.01 -1.02 -3.97
N GLN A 56 10.21 -2.04 -3.65
CA GLN A 56 9.61 -2.12 -2.31
C GLN A 56 10.68 -2.37 -1.26
N ALA A 57 11.56 -3.35 -1.47
CA ALA A 57 12.69 -3.63 -0.61
C ALA A 57 13.63 -2.43 -0.51
N TYR A 58 13.88 -1.73 -1.62
CA TYR A 58 14.69 -0.51 -1.64
C TYR A 58 14.11 0.59 -0.73
N ASN A 59 12.79 0.76 -0.72
CA ASN A 59 12.12 1.71 0.17
C ASN A 59 12.29 1.34 1.66
N PHE A 60 12.51 0.05 1.98
CA PHE A 60 12.92 -0.42 3.31
C PHE A 60 14.44 -0.37 3.55
N GLY A 61 15.20 0.28 2.66
CA GLY A 61 16.64 0.47 2.78
C GLY A 61 17.50 -0.64 2.17
N TYR A 62 16.92 -1.51 1.33
CA TYR A 62 17.70 -2.51 0.59
C TYR A 62 18.62 -1.84 -0.43
N SER A 63 19.89 -2.27 -0.49
CA SER A 63 20.82 -1.77 -1.49
C SER A 63 20.68 -2.57 -2.80
N LEU A 64 20.37 -1.88 -3.91
CA LEU A 64 20.18 -2.52 -5.21
C LEU A 64 21.42 -3.29 -5.72
N GLY A 65 22.61 -2.94 -5.24
CA GLY A 65 23.85 -3.67 -5.53
C GLY A 65 23.95 -5.07 -4.88
N LEU A 66 23.04 -5.41 -3.97
CA LEU A 66 22.99 -6.71 -3.29
C LEU A 66 22.05 -7.72 -3.96
N SER A 67 21.36 -7.33 -5.03
CA SER A 67 20.27 -8.11 -5.65
C SER A 67 20.68 -9.51 -6.13
N GLU A 68 21.98 -9.76 -6.33
CA GLU A 68 22.53 -11.04 -6.78
C GLU A 68 23.04 -11.91 -5.62
N ASP A 69 23.13 -11.37 -4.40
CA ASP A 69 23.52 -12.07 -3.19
C ASP A 69 22.27 -12.50 -2.40
N LEU A 70 21.83 -13.74 -2.62
CA LEU A 70 20.63 -14.30 -2.00
C LEU A 70 20.74 -14.40 -0.47
N GLU A 71 21.94 -14.64 0.06
CA GLU A 71 22.14 -14.76 1.50
C GLU A 71 21.99 -13.39 2.19
N ARG A 72 22.60 -12.34 1.62
CA ARG A 72 22.42 -10.97 2.11
C ARG A 72 20.97 -10.52 1.96
N THR A 73 20.32 -10.91 0.88
CA THR A 73 18.89 -10.61 0.66
C THR A 73 18.03 -11.25 1.74
N ARG A 74 18.26 -12.54 2.06
CA ARG A 74 17.56 -13.21 3.16
C ARG A 74 17.80 -12.52 4.50
N LYS A 75 19.06 -12.22 4.85
CA LYS A 75 19.40 -11.51 6.10
C LYS A 75 18.72 -10.14 6.19
N PHE A 76 18.64 -9.41 5.07
CA PHE A 76 17.90 -8.16 5.01
C PHE A 76 16.40 -8.37 5.30
N VAL A 77 15.77 -9.32 4.61
CA VAL A 77 14.33 -9.63 4.78
C VAL A 77 14.03 -10.04 6.22
N ASP A 78 14.84 -10.91 6.82
CA ASP A 78 14.68 -11.34 8.21
C ASP A 78 14.85 -10.18 9.20
N ARG A 79 15.79 -9.26 8.93
CA ARG A 79 15.94 -8.04 9.73
C ARG A 79 14.68 -7.19 9.67
N ILE A 80 14.18 -6.86 8.48
CA ILE A 80 12.95 -6.06 8.34
C ILE A 80 11.78 -6.78 9.01
N ALA A 81 11.64 -8.09 8.84
CA ALA A 81 10.61 -8.88 9.52
C ALA A 81 10.68 -8.80 11.05
N SER A 82 11.88 -8.64 11.63
CA SER A 82 12.07 -8.47 13.08
C SER A 82 11.81 -7.04 13.59
N GLU A 83 11.95 -6.04 12.72
CA GLU A 83 11.80 -4.62 13.07
C GLU A 83 10.35 -4.14 12.99
N PHE A 84 9.55 -4.73 12.10
CA PHE A 84 8.15 -4.35 11.90
C PHE A 84 7.19 -5.30 12.62
N LYS A 85 6.39 -4.74 13.53
CA LYS A 85 5.38 -5.51 14.28
C LYS A 85 4.26 -6.02 13.36
N VAL A 86 3.80 -5.18 12.44
CA VAL A 86 2.75 -5.47 11.46
C VAL A 86 3.10 -4.82 10.13
N VAL A 87 2.93 -5.54 9.03
CA VAL A 87 3.02 -5.04 7.66
C VAL A 87 1.69 -5.32 6.96
N LEU A 88 1.14 -4.30 6.29
CA LEU A 88 -0.12 -4.45 5.55
C LEU A 88 0.17 -4.97 4.14
N ILE A 89 -0.55 -6.02 3.73
CA ILE A 89 -0.44 -6.60 2.39
C ILE A 89 -1.73 -6.30 1.65
N LEU A 90 -1.64 -5.65 0.49
CA LEU A 90 -2.82 -5.13 -0.21
C LEU A 90 -3.76 -6.26 -0.67
N GLU A 91 -3.20 -7.40 -1.10
CA GLU A 91 -3.96 -8.59 -1.47
C GLU A 91 -4.72 -9.23 -0.29
N TYR A 92 -4.30 -8.93 0.94
CA TYR A 92 -4.89 -9.40 2.20
C TYR A 92 -5.22 -8.21 3.10
N LEU A 93 -5.72 -7.11 2.52
CA LEU A 93 -5.83 -5.83 3.24
C LEU A 93 -6.76 -5.95 4.45
N ASP A 94 -7.91 -6.59 4.28
CA ASP A 94 -8.87 -6.78 5.37
C ASP A 94 -8.26 -7.60 6.51
N GLU A 95 -7.61 -8.72 6.17
CA GLU A 95 -6.91 -9.58 7.13
C GLU A 95 -5.81 -8.79 7.86
N SER A 96 -5.01 -8.04 7.11
CA SER A 96 -3.91 -7.24 7.64
C SER A 96 -4.40 -6.15 8.59
N LEU A 97 -5.55 -5.52 8.28
CA LEU A 97 -6.16 -4.48 9.11
C LEU A 97 -6.72 -5.03 10.42
N VAL A 98 -7.37 -6.19 10.40
CA VAL A 98 -7.85 -6.84 11.63
C VAL A 98 -6.66 -7.27 12.52
N VAL A 99 -5.58 -7.79 11.92
CA VAL A 99 -4.32 -8.07 12.65
C VAL A 99 -3.76 -6.78 13.25
N LEU A 100 -3.67 -5.69 12.47
CA LEU A 100 -3.20 -4.40 12.94
C LEU A 100 -4.04 -3.88 14.12
N LYS A 101 -5.38 -3.97 14.02
CA LYS A 101 -6.31 -3.55 15.07
C LYS A 101 -5.99 -4.24 16.38
N ARG A 102 -5.90 -5.58 16.38
CA ARG A 102 -5.65 -6.38 17.58
C ARG A 102 -4.26 -6.09 18.16
N GLU A 103 -3.23 -5.99 17.31
CA GLU A 103 -1.85 -5.75 17.74
C GLU A 103 -1.61 -4.34 18.33
N MET A 104 -2.43 -3.37 17.93
CA MET A 104 -2.35 -1.99 18.39
C MET A 104 -3.42 -1.62 19.43
N CYS A 105 -4.28 -2.57 19.81
CA CYS A 105 -5.47 -2.35 20.65
C CYS A 105 -6.36 -1.21 20.12
N TRP A 106 -6.53 -1.13 18.79
CA TRP A 106 -7.37 -0.13 18.15
C TRP A 106 -8.84 -0.54 18.13
N ASN A 107 -9.71 0.46 17.96
CA ASN A 107 -11.12 0.21 17.75
C ASN A 107 -11.37 -0.13 16.29
N THR A 108 -12.45 -0.86 16.02
CA THR A 108 -12.83 -1.21 14.64
C THR A 108 -13.07 0.03 13.78
N ARG A 109 -13.50 1.15 14.39
CA ARG A 109 -13.64 2.45 13.71
C ARG A 109 -12.32 2.95 13.10
N ASP A 110 -11.17 2.65 13.72
CA ASP A 110 -9.86 3.16 13.32
C ASP A 110 -9.31 2.47 12.07
N ILE A 111 -9.84 1.30 11.73
CA ILE A 111 -9.45 0.51 10.56
C ILE A 111 -10.49 0.53 9.43
N LEU A 112 -11.56 1.31 9.58
CA LEU A 112 -12.53 1.53 8.50
C LEU A 112 -11.85 2.23 7.32
N TYR A 113 -12.17 1.78 6.12
CA TYR A 113 -11.62 2.37 4.91
C TYR A 113 -12.62 2.34 3.77
N THR A 114 -12.63 3.39 2.95
CA THR A 114 -13.31 3.33 1.65
C THR A 114 -12.26 3.03 0.61
N SER A 115 -12.35 1.86 -0.02
CA SER A 115 -11.56 1.62 -1.23
C SER A 115 -12.14 2.52 -2.32
N LYS A 116 -11.58 3.73 -2.45
CA LYS A 116 -11.57 4.38 -3.75
C LYS A 116 -10.86 3.41 -4.68
N THR A 117 -11.34 3.28 -5.89
CA THR A 117 -10.72 2.55 -7.00
C THR A 117 -9.38 3.23 -7.37
N CYS A 118 -8.47 3.41 -6.41
CA CYS A 118 -7.18 4.05 -6.57
C CYS A 118 -6.22 3.16 -7.36
N CYS A 119 -6.56 1.89 -7.45
CA CYS A 119 -6.09 1.02 -8.50
C CYS A 119 -7.31 0.75 -9.38
N GLN A 120 -7.47 1.47 -10.50
CA GLN A 120 -7.98 0.76 -11.67
C GLN A 120 -7.09 -0.47 -11.75
N LEU A 121 -7.65 -1.65 -11.45
CA LEU A 121 -6.97 -2.91 -11.68
C LEU A 121 -6.55 -2.82 -13.14
N HIS A 122 -5.26 -2.54 -13.37
CA HIS A 122 -4.74 -2.46 -14.72
C HIS A 122 -5.20 -3.72 -15.44
N ASP A 123 -5.60 -3.61 -16.70
CA ASP A 123 -6.05 -4.76 -17.47
C ASP A 123 -5.13 -5.95 -17.21
N THR A 124 -5.74 -7.12 -17.01
CA THR A 124 -5.02 -8.34 -16.63
C THR A 124 -3.85 -8.55 -17.58
N LEU A 125 -2.63 -8.40 -17.04
CA LEU A 125 -1.43 -8.47 -17.84
C LEU A 125 -1.22 -9.90 -18.32
N ARG A 126 -1.34 -10.11 -19.63
CA ARG A 126 -1.02 -11.38 -20.26
C ARG A 126 0.49 -11.45 -20.48
N LEU A 127 1.15 -12.21 -19.62
CA LEU A 127 2.60 -12.46 -19.65
C LEU A 127 2.88 -13.92 -19.98
N SER A 128 3.92 -14.15 -20.77
CA SER A 128 4.51 -15.48 -20.95
C SER A 128 5.20 -15.96 -19.66
N ASP A 129 5.44 -17.26 -19.53
CA ASP A 129 6.16 -17.82 -18.39
C ASP A 129 7.58 -17.26 -18.29
N LYS A 130 8.24 -17.07 -19.44
CA LYS A 130 9.55 -16.43 -19.51
C LYS A 130 9.54 -15.01 -18.94
N GLN A 131 8.53 -14.20 -19.28
CA GLN A 131 8.42 -12.83 -18.76
C GLN A 131 8.15 -12.81 -17.24
N ARG A 132 7.37 -13.76 -16.74
CA ARG A 132 7.15 -13.91 -15.29
C ARG A 132 8.42 -14.29 -14.56
N GLU A 133 9.18 -15.23 -15.11
CA GLU A 133 10.44 -15.69 -14.53
C GLU A 133 11.52 -14.61 -14.57
N ASN A 134 11.63 -13.88 -15.68
CA ASN A 134 12.49 -12.72 -15.80
C ASN A 134 12.19 -11.69 -14.71
N HIS A 135 10.91 -11.38 -14.46
CA HIS A 135 10.54 -10.46 -13.38
C HIS A 135 10.88 -11.00 -11.99
N ARG A 136 10.62 -12.29 -11.73
CA ARG A 136 10.97 -12.94 -10.46
C ARG A 136 12.45 -12.84 -10.16
N THR A 137 13.28 -13.17 -11.15
CA THR A 137 14.74 -13.07 -11.04
C THR A 137 15.18 -11.61 -10.86
N PHE A 138 14.60 -10.70 -11.63
CA PHE A 138 14.95 -9.29 -11.61
C PHE A 138 14.58 -8.57 -10.29
N ALA A 139 13.42 -8.91 -9.72
CA ALA A 139 12.88 -8.34 -8.49
C ALA A 139 12.95 -9.32 -7.30
N THR A 140 13.99 -10.16 -7.24
CA THR A 140 14.12 -11.25 -6.26
C THR A 140 13.91 -10.81 -4.81
N ALA A 141 14.43 -9.64 -4.41
CA ALA A 141 14.30 -9.17 -3.04
C ALA A 141 12.85 -8.80 -2.69
N ASP A 142 12.11 -8.18 -3.61
CA ASP A 142 10.69 -7.88 -3.41
C ASP A 142 9.87 -9.17 -3.27
N TYR A 143 10.17 -10.20 -4.07
CA TYR A 143 9.51 -11.51 -3.95
C TYR A 143 9.81 -12.21 -2.63
N MET A 144 11.09 -12.29 -2.24
CA MET A 144 11.48 -12.88 -0.95
C MET A 144 10.83 -12.16 0.24
N MET A 145 10.74 -10.83 0.16
CA MET A 145 10.09 -10.01 1.17
C MET A 145 8.58 -10.25 1.22
N TYR A 146 7.91 -10.26 0.05
CA TYR A 146 6.47 -10.52 -0.05
C TYR A 146 6.12 -11.90 0.53
N ASP A 147 6.81 -12.95 0.10
CA ASP A 147 6.55 -14.31 0.56
C ASP A 147 6.73 -14.41 2.09
N ARG A 148 7.82 -13.81 2.61
CA ARG A 148 8.06 -13.78 4.05
C ARG A 148 6.95 -13.11 4.84
N PHE A 149 6.46 -11.95 4.39
CA PHE A 149 5.40 -11.24 5.10
C PHE A 149 4.03 -11.90 4.96
N VAL A 150 3.74 -12.55 3.83
CA VAL A 150 2.54 -13.37 3.67
C VAL A 150 2.54 -14.53 4.67
N ASP A 151 3.68 -15.21 4.83
CA ASP A 151 3.79 -16.30 5.79
C ASP A 151 3.62 -15.79 7.24
N ILE A 152 4.27 -14.67 7.61
CA ILE A 152 4.09 -14.04 8.93
C ILE A 152 2.63 -13.67 9.17
N LEU A 153 1.94 -13.11 8.18
CA LEU A 153 0.53 -12.77 8.29
C LEU A 153 -0.33 -14.01 8.54
N LYS A 154 -0.12 -15.09 7.77
CA LYS A 154 -0.84 -16.36 7.94
C LYS A 154 -0.59 -16.96 9.32
N ASP A 155 0.66 -16.95 9.79
CA ASP A 155 1.00 -17.45 11.13
C ASP A 155 0.28 -16.64 12.22
N LYS A 156 0.26 -15.30 12.11
CA LYS A 156 -0.47 -14.43 13.03
C LYS A 156 -1.97 -14.71 13.03
N ILE A 157 -2.56 -14.96 11.87
CA ILE A 157 -3.98 -15.30 11.74
C ILE A 157 -4.25 -16.66 12.39
N GLN A 158 -3.41 -17.66 12.12
CA GLN A 158 -3.57 -19.01 12.65
C GLN A 158 -3.47 -19.02 14.18
N GLN A 159 -2.54 -18.26 14.76
CA GLN A 159 -2.35 -18.16 16.22
C GLN A 159 -3.57 -17.59 16.96
N GLN A 160 -4.40 -16.80 16.27
CA GLN A 160 -5.59 -16.17 16.84
C GLN A 160 -6.85 -17.03 16.73
N GLY A 161 -6.80 -18.11 15.95
CA GLY A 161 -7.86 -19.11 15.87
C GLY A 161 -9.15 -18.62 15.20
N GLN A 162 -10.25 -19.34 15.47
CA GLN A 162 -11.56 -19.12 14.83
C GLN A 162 -12.14 -17.74 15.14
N ASP A 163 -11.89 -17.23 16.34
CA ASP A 163 -12.27 -15.90 16.81
C ASP A 163 -11.86 -14.79 15.81
N PHE A 164 -10.65 -14.90 15.23
CA PHE A 164 -10.21 -13.97 14.21
C PHE A 164 -11.02 -14.05 12.92
N GLN A 165 -11.40 -15.26 12.48
CA GLN A 165 -12.16 -15.44 11.24
C GLN A 165 -13.56 -14.85 11.37
N ASP A 166 -14.20 -15.06 12.53
CA ASP A 166 -15.52 -14.53 12.83
C ASP A 166 -15.49 -12.99 12.88
N GLU A 167 -14.44 -12.40 13.49
CA GLU A 167 -14.22 -10.94 13.46
C GLU A 167 -13.99 -10.42 12.04
N LEU A 168 -13.17 -11.12 11.25
CA LEU A 168 -12.85 -10.72 9.88
C LEU A 168 -14.09 -10.69 9.01
N GLU A 169 -14.98 -11.69 9.13
CA GLU A 169 -16.24 -11.70 8.41
C GLU A 169 -17.16 -10.54 8.81
N ASP A 170 -17.24 -10.25 10.11
CA ASP A 170 -18.03 -9.12 10.62
C ASP A 170 -17.46 -7.78 10.14
N PHE A 171 -16.13 -7.63 10.20
CA PHE A 171 -15.43 -6.46 9.69
C PHE A 171 -15.66 -6.25 8.20
N LYS A 172 -15.59 -7.30 7.37
CA LYS A 172 -15.87 -7.20 5.92
C LYS A 172 -17.30 -6.73 5.65
N LYS A 173 -18.28 -7.25 6.39
CA LYS A 173 -19.70 -6.83 6.29
C LYS A 173 -19.88 -5.38 6.73
N LEU A 174 -19.28 -5.00 7.86
CA LEU A 174 -19.29 -3.65 8.41
C LEU A 174 -18.69 -2.65 7.41
N ASN A 175 -17.47 -2.90 6.96
CA ASN A 175 -16.73 -1.99 6.10
C ASN A 175 -17.45 -1.79 4.75
N LYS A 176 -18.08 -2.86 4.21
CA LYS A 176 -18.96 -2.75 3.04
C LYS A 176 -20.16 -1.82 3.29
N ARG A 177 -20.87 -1.98 4.42
CA ARG A 177 -22.01 -1.11 4.77
C ARG A 177 -21.59 0.36 4.91
N VAL A 178 -20.45 0.61 5.56
CA VAL A 178 -19.89 1.97 5.70
C VAL A 178 -19.54 2.54 4.33
N LYS A 179 -18.89 1.74 3.47
CA LYS A 179 -18.58 2.14 2.09
C LYS A 179 -19.84 2.49 1.31
N ASP A 180 -20.83 1.62 1.27
CA ASP A 180 -22.09 1.83 0.54
C ASP A 180 -22.84 3.07 1.05
N PHE A 181 -22.84 3.29 2.36
CA PHE A 181 -23.41 4.50 2.97
C PHE A 181 -22.70 5.76 2.51
N CYS A 182 -21.38 5.78 2.60
CA CYS A 182 -20.60 6.92 2.15
C CYS A 182 -20.80 7.12 0.64
N ASP A 183 -20.83 6.05 -0.16
CA ASP A 183 -21.02 6.05 -1.62
C ASP A 183 -22.37 6.54 -2.12
N SER A 184 -23.39 6.57 -1.27
CA SER A 184 -24.67 7.14 -1.64
C SER A 184 -24.61 8.67 -1.87
N GLU A 185 -25.20 9.15 -2.97
CA GLU A 185 -25.31 10.58 -3.33
C GLU A 185 -26.15 11.41 -2.32
N TYR A 186 -26.78 10.75 -1.34
CA TYR A 186 -27.77 11.31 -0.40
C TYR A 186 -27.28 11.46 1.04
N THR A 187 -25.98 11.60 1.30
CA THR A 187 -25.52 12.10 2.61
C THR A 187 -25.88 13.57 2.77
N SER A 188 -27.15 13.85 3.10
CA SER A 188 -27.58 15.13 3.66
C SER A 188 -26.83 15.39 4.97
N GLU A 189 -26.70 16.66 5.38
CA GLU A 189 -25.96 17.03 6.62
C GLU A 189 -26.48 16.35 7.88
N LYS A 190 -27.73 15.87 7.88
CA LYS A 190 -28.39 15.29 9.05
C LYS A 190 -28.41 13.75 9.05
N LYS A 191 -27.96 13.08 7.99
CA LYS A 191 -28.01 11.62 7.90
C LYS A 191 -26.82 11.00 8.65
N VAL A 192 -27.11 10.30 9.73
CA VAL A 192 -26.14 9.51 10.50
C VAL A 192 -26.52 8.04 10.33
N MET A 193 -25.55 7.20 9.95
CA MET A 193 -25.70 5.74 10.03
C MET A 193 -25.25 5.29 11.41
N THR A 194 -26.12 4.58 12.11
CA THR A 194 -25.79 3.96 13.39
C THR A 194 -25.63 2.45 13.19
N LEU A 195 -24.53 1.93 13.73
CA LEU A 195 -24.19 0.52 13.74
C LEU A 195 -24.16 0.08 15.20
N GLU A 196 -25.10 -0.79 15.58
CA GLU A 196 -25.20 -1.31 16.94
C GLU A 196 -23.99 -2.18 17.30
N ALA A 197 -23.67 -2.22 18.60
CA ALA A 197 -22.53 -2.96 19.11
C ALA A 197 -22.63 -4.47 18.80
N THR A 198 -21.48 -5.08 18.55
CA THR A 198 -21.31 -6.53 18.38
C THR A 198 -20.25 -7.03 19.37
N ASN A 199 -19.92 -8.32 19.30
CA ASN A 199 -18.80 -8.88 20.06
C ASN A 199 -17.43 -8.29 19.65
N TRP A 200 -17.34 -7.58 18.52
CA TRP A 200 -16.09 -7.11 17.93
C TRP A 200 -15.89 -5.60 17.97
N TYR A 201 -16.98 -4.84 18.12
CA TYR A 201 -16.95 -3.39 18.13
C TYR A 201 -18.11 -2.80 18.94
N ASP A 202 -17.83 -1.68 19.60
CA ASP A 202 -18.85 -0.86 20.25
C ASP A 202 -19.72 -0.13 19.22
N LYS A 203 -20.83 0.48 19.67
CA LYS A 203 -21.70 1.27 18.81
C LYS A 203 -20.90 2.30 17.99
N ILE A 204 -21.04 2.26 16.66
CA ILE A 204 -20.35 3.16 15.72
C ILE A 204 -21.38 4.07 15.03
N GLU A 205 -21.11 5.38 15.03
CA GLU A 205 -21.92 6.37 14.30
C GLU A 205 -21.12 6.96 13.14
N ILE A 206 -21.60 6.81 11.92
CA ILE A 206 -20.97 7.33 10.69
C ILE A 206 -21.78 8.53 10.21
N ASP A 207 -21.16 9.70 10.29
CA ASP A 207 -21.71 10.96 9.82
C ASP A 207 -21.05 11.42 8.51
N ARG A 208 -21.52 12.55 7.97
CA ARG A 208 -20.98 13.15 6.74
C ARG A 208 -19.49 13.45 6.85
N LYS A 209 -19.02 13.95 8.01
CA LYS A 209 -17.59 14.28 8.22
C LYS A 209 -16.73 13.03 8.17
N THR A 210 -17.18 11.94 8.80
CA THR A 210 -16.52 10.63 8.75
C THR A 210 -16.40 10.15 7.31
N CYS A 211 -17.48 10.20 6.53
CA CYS A 211 -17.42 9.84 5.11
C CYS A 211 -16.47 10.75 4.30
N GLN A 212 -16.45 12.06 4.56
CA GLN A 212 -15.50 12.97 3.92
C GLN A 212 -14.05 12.59 4.21
N LEU A 213 -13.72 12.23 5.45
CA LEU A 213 -12.39 11.78 5.85
C LEU A 213 -12.02 10.45 5.18
N LEU A 214 -12.91 9.46 5.22
CA LEU A 214 -12.67 8.15 4.61
C LEU A 214 -12.44 8.22 3.10
N ARG A 215 -12.99 9.25 2.45
CA ARG A 215 -12.84 9.52 1.02
C ARG A 215 -11.75 10.53 0.70
N ALA A 216 -11.17 11.20 1.69
CA ALA A 216 -10.19 12.23 1.41
C ALA A 216 -8.94 11.61 0.76
N ASN A 217 -8.43 12.24 -0.29
CA ASN A 217 -7.11 11.88 -0.82
C ASN A 217 -6.01 12.37 0.12
N LEU A 218 -4.76 11.94 -0.10
CA LEU A 218 -3.65 12.27 0.78
C LEU A 218 -3.43 13.78 0.94
N GLN A 219 -3.66 14.58 -0.11
CA GLN A 219 -3.53 16.03 -0.03
C GLN A 219 -4.63 16.65 0.85
N GLN A 220 -5.87 16.21 0.69
CA GLN A 220 -7.00 16.63 1.53
C GLN A 220 -6.77 16.25 2.99
N LEU A 221 -6.33 15.02 3.27
CA LEU A 221 -6.01 14.55 4.62
C LEU A 221 -4.90 15.39 5.27
N ARG A 222 -3.84 15.71 4.52
CA ARG A 222 -2.75 16.57 5.01
C ARG A 222 -3.25 17.98 5.36
N THR A 223 -4.11 18.55 4.52
CA THR A 223 -4.71 19.86 4.79
C THR A 223 -5.56 19.83 6.05
N LEU A 224 -6.50 18.88 6.16
CA LEU A 224 -7.38 18.73 7.32
C LEU A 224 -6.58 18.48 8.61
N ALA A 225 -5.55 17.64 8.55
CA ALA A 225 -4.67 17.39 9.68
C ALA A 225 -3.91 18.67 10.10
N ARG A 226 -3.40 19.44 9.14
CA ARG A 226 -2.74 20.72 9.42
C ARG A 226 -3.70 21.72 10.07
N GLU A 227 -4.90 21.89 9.52
CA GLU A 227 -5.93 22.79 10.07
C GLU A 227 -6.28 22.41 11.50
N GLY A 228 -6.51 21.12 11.78
CA GLY A 228 -6.79 20.64 13.13
C GLY A 228 -5.61 20.81 14.10
N LEU A 229 -4.37 20.72 13.63
CA LEU A 229 -3.18 21.01 14.45
C LEU A 229 -3.04 22.51 14.74
N VAL A 230 -3.39 23.38 13.79
CA VAL A 230 -3.42 24.84 13.98
C VAL A 230 -4.51 25.23 14.97
N GLU A 231 -5.72 24.72 14.80
CA GLU A 231 -6.87 24.99 15.68
C GLU A 231 -6.57 24.58 17.13
N LYS A 232 -5.87 23.45 17.31
CA LYS A 232 -5.40 22.97 18.62
C LYS A 232 -4.13 23.66 19.12
N GLY A 233 -3.63 24.68 18.43
CA GLY A 233 -2.43 25.43 18.81
C GLY A 233 -1.13 24.63 18.80
N ARG A 234 -1.08 23.49 18.10
CA ARG A 234 0.10 22.60 18.05
C ARG A 234 1.14 23.04 17.02
N ILE A 235 0.72 23.76 15.99
CA ILE A 235 1.61 24.32 14.96
C ILE A 235 1.19 25.75 14.60
N LEU A 236 2.16 26.60 14.27
CA LEU A 236 1.92 27.98 13.85
C LEU A 236 1.45 28.06 12.39
N THR A 237 0.64 29.07 12.08
CA THR A 237 0.07 29.29 10.74
C THR A 237 1.07 29.80 9.71
N SER A 238 2.15 30.48 10.13
CA SER A 238 3.17 31.04 9.23
C SER A 238 4.59 30.60 9.57
N ARG A 239 5.40 30.41 8.53
CA ARG A 239 6.85 30.62 8.64
C ARG A 239 7.01 32.09 9.01
N ARG A 240 7.73 32.40 10.09
CA ARG A 240 8.16 33.78 10.36
C ARG A 240 8.79 34.33 9.07
N PRO A 241 8.44 35.54 8.61
CA PRO A 241 9.31 36.23 7.67
C PRO A 241 10.68 36.32 8.33
N VAL A 242 11.70 35.79 7.67
CA VAL A 242 13.08 36.12 8.01
C VAL A 242 13.16 37.61 7.76
N GLY A 243 13.31 38.40 8.82
CA GLY A 243 13.38 39.85 8.74
C GLY A 243 14.50 40.29 7.80
N ASP A 244 14.22 41.35 7.06
CA ASP A 244 15.13 42.05 6.14
C ASP A 244 16.46 42.43 6.79
#